data_AF-A0A9D1U643-F1
#
_entry.id   AF-A0A9D1U643-F1
#
_cell.length_a   1.000
_cell.length_b   1.000
_cell.length_c   1.000
_cell.angle_alpha   90.00
_cell.angle_beta   90.00
_cell.angle_gamma   90.00
#
_symmetry.space_group_name_H-M   'P 1'
#
loop_
_entity.id
_entity.type
_entity.pdbx_description
1 polymer ?
#
loop_
_entity_poly.entity_id
_entity_poly.type
_entity_poly.pdbx_seq_one_letter_code
_entity_poly.pdbx_strand_id
1 'polypeptide(L)'
;MKWLKTVAVSALFMGCVALVLIGQAHEGPAWLGLMLLGLAGLLGLLYGYNRRCTRADRLQKRRLRAGERAQRREEEERKPL
;
A
#
# COMPACT_ATOMS: atom_id res chain seq x y z
N MET A 1 5.12 12.93 -11.90
CA MET A 1 5.42 11.54 -12.34
C MET A 1 4.75 10.46 -11.48
N LYS A 2 3.41 10.43 -11.37
CA LYS A 2 2.70 9.39 -10.60
C LYS A 2 2.70 8.05 -11.34
N TRP A 3 2.52 8.10 -12.66
CA TRP A 3 2.54 6.96 -13.57
C TRP A 3 3.88 6.22 -13.60
N LEU A 4 5.00 6.96 -13.63
CA LEU A 4 6.34 6.36 -13.61
C LEU A 4 6.57 5.48 -12.38
N LYS A 5 6.09 5.93 -11.21
CA LYS A 5 6.19 5.15 -9.96
C LYS A 5 5.32 3.90 -10.03
N THR A 6 4.11 4.00 -10.57
CA THR A 6 3.22 2.84 -10.76
C THR A 6 3.84 1.82 -11.70
N VAL A 7 4.39 2.26 -12.84
CA VAL A 7 5.06 1.40 -13.82
C VAL A 7 6.28 0.72 -13.19
N ALA A 8 7.11 1.46 -12.46
CA ALA A 8 8.28 0.88 -11.78
C ALA A 8 7.89 -0.18 -10.73
N VAL A 9 6.86 0.07 -9.93
CA VAL A 9 6.36 -0.90 -8.94
C VAL A 9 5.78 -2.14 -9.62
N SER A 10 5.05 -1.96 -10.73
CA SER A 10 4.50 -3.07 -11.51
C SER A 10 5.59 -3.94 -12.14
N ALA A 11 6.64 -3.33 -12.68
CA ALA A 11 7.78 -4.05 -13.25
C ALA A 11 8.53 -4.85 -12.17
N LEU A 12 8.74 -4.25 -10.99
CA LEU A 12 9.37 -4.93 -9.86
C LEU A 12 8.52 -6.10 -9.35
N PHE A 13 7.19 -5.95 -9.31
CA PHE A 13 6.27 -7.02 -8.95
C PHE A 13 6.39 -8.21 -9.91
N MET A 14 6.33 -7.95 -11.23
CA MET A 14 6.48 -8.99 -12.24
C MET A 14 7.85 -9.67 -12.16
N GLY A 15 8.93 -8.92 -11.93
CA GLY A 15 10.25 -9.48 -11.71
C GLY A 15 10.30 -10.44 -10.52
N CYS A 16 9.73 -10.06 -9.37
CA CYS A 16 9.70 -10.91 -8.18
C CYS A 16 8.88 -12.18 -8.40
N VAL A 17 7.75 -12.10 -9.11
CA VAL A 17 6.94 -13.28 -9.46
C VAL A 17 7.72 -14.20 -10.41
N ALA A 18 8.38 -13.64 -11.43
CA ALA A 18 9.19 -14.42 -12.36
C ALA A 18 10.35 -15.15 -11.65
N LEU A 19 11.01 -14.52 -10.68
CA LEU A 19 12.05 -15.17 -9.87
C LEU A 19 11.51 -16.38 -9.10
N VAL A 20 10.30 -16.27 -8.54
CA VAL A 20 9.65 -17.39 -7.83
C VAL A 20 9.30 -18.52 -8.79
N LEU A 21 8.76 -18.20 -9.98
CA LEU A 21 8.40 -19.19 -10.99
C LEU A 21 9.63 -19.94 -11.53
N ILE A 22 10.73 -19.23 -11.83
CA ILE A 22 11.98 -19.83 -12.28
C ILE A 22 12.58 -20.70 -11.17
N GLY A 23 12.55 -20.21 -9.92
CA GLY A 23 13.03 -20.97 -8.78
C GLY A 23 12.25 -22.27 -8.53
N GLN A 24 10.94 -22.30 -8.84
CA GLN A 24 10.14 -23.53 -8.75
C GLN A 24 10.41 -24.52 -9.88
N ALA A 25 10.85 -24.05 -11.05
CA ALA A 25 11.17 -24.90 -12.20
C ALA A 25 12.52 -25.62 -12.08
N HIS A 26 13.35 -25.25 -11.09
CA HIS A 26 14.69 -25.80 -10.90
C HIS A 26 14.85 -26.46 -9.53
N GLU A 27 15.45 -27.65 -9.52
CA GLU A 27 15.73 -28.41 -8.30
C GLU A 27 17.09 -28.00 -7.74
N GLY A 28 17.12 -27.46 -6.51
CA GLY A 28 18.38 -27.21 -5.79
C GLY A 28 18.31 -26.11 -4.73
N PRO A 29 19.20 -26.14 -3.72
CA PRO A 29 19.18 -25.19 -2.60
C PRO A 29 19.49 -23.75 -3.02
N ALA A 30 20.24 -23.55 -4.10
CA ALA A 30 20.51 -22.22 -4.65
C ALA A 30 19.24 -21.54 -5.19
N TRP A 31 18.34 -22.29 -5.83
CA TRP A 31 17.07 -21.81 -6.37
C TRP A 31 16.06 -21.48 -5.26
N LEU A 32 16.18 -22.17 -4.13
CA LEU A 32 15.44 -21.88 -2.91
C LEU A 32 15.76 -20.46 -2.38
N GLY A 33 17.03 -20.05 -2.44
CA GLY A 33 17.44 -18.68 -2.12
C GLY A 33 16.83 -17.64 -3.07
N LEU A 34 16.74 -17.96 -4.36
CA LEU A 34 16.13 -17.09 -5.37
C LEU A 34 14.62 -16.93 -5.15
N MET A 35 13.91 -18.00 -4.76
CA MET A 35 12.51 -17.95 -4.37
C MET A 35 12.30 -17.07 -3.13
N LEU A 36 13.14 -17.23 -2.11
CA LEU A 36 13.09 -16.40 -0.90
C LEU A 36 13.33 -14.92 -1.21
N LEU A 37 14.24 -14.62 -2.15
CA LEU A 37 14.49 -13.25 -2.61
C LEU A 37 13.25 -12.65 -3.29
N GLY A 38 12.62 -13.40 -4.21
CA GLY A 38 11.37 -12.97 -4.86
C GLY A 38 10.23 -12.78 -3.87
N LEU A 39 10.12 -13.68 -2.88
CA LEU A 39 9.11 -13.60 -1.82
C LEU A 39 9.32 -12.39 -0.91
N ALA A 40 10.57 -12.12 -0.52
CA ALA A 40 10.94 -10.92 0.25
C ALA A 40 10.60 -9.64 -0.52
N GLY A 41 10.82 -9.62 -1.83
CA GLY A 41 10.41 -8.53 -2.72
C GLY A 41 8.89 -8.31 -2.74
N LEU A 42 8.11 -9.39 -2.85
CA LEU A 42 6.64 -9.33 -2.75
C LEU A 42 6.17 -8.80 -1.39
N LEU A 43 6.75 -9.29 -0.29
CA LEU A 43 6.45 -8.82 1.05
C LEU A 43 6.79 -7.34 1.23
N GLY A 44 7.92 -6.88 0.70
CA GLY A 44 8.33 -5.48 0.73
C GLY A 44 7.35 -4.57 -0.02
N LEU A 45 6.92 -5.00 -1.22
CA LEU A 45 5.88 -4.29 -1.99
C LEU A 45 4.56 -4.22 -1.22
N LEU A 46 4.12 -5.35 -0.68
CA LEU A 46 2.88 -5.44 0.07
C LEU A 46 2.93 -4.59 1.33
N TYR A 47 4.04 -4.61 2.06
CA TYR A 47 4.27 -3.76 3.23
C TYR A 47 4.22 -2.28 2.85
N GLY A 48 4.93 -1.89 1.79
CA GLY A 48 4.94 -0.51 1.31
C GLY A 48 3.54 -0.02 0.89
N TYR A 49 2.79 -0.87 0.18
CA TYR A 49 1.41 -0.62 -0.20
C TYR A 49 0.51 -0.45 1.02
N ASN A 50 0.58 -1.39 1.97
CA ASN A 50 -0.28 -1.42 3.16
C ASN A 50 0.02 -0.24 4.12
N ARG A 51 1.28 0.16 4.22
CA ARG A 51 1.69 1.34 5.00
C ARG A 51 1.13 2.64 4.42
N ARG A 52 0.99 2.71 3.09
CA ARG A 52 0.40 3.86 2.40
C ARG A 52 -1.10 3.94 2.61
N CYS A 53 -1.78 2.79 2.61
CA CYS A 53 -3.21 2.69 2.90
C CYS A 53 -3.53 3.16 4.33
N THR A 54 -2.75 2.70 5.32
CA THR A 54 -2.91 3.10 6.73
C THR A 54 -2.66 4.60 6.99
N ARG A 55 -1.87 5.28 6.16
CA ARG A 55 -1.64 6.73 6.28
C ARG A 55 -2.77 7.56 5.65
N ALA A 56 -3.31 7.12 4.53
CA ALA A 56 -4.41 7.81 3.87
C ALA A 56 -5.68 7.79 4.73
N ASP A 57 -5.97 6.66 5.38
CA ASP A 57 -7.15 6.47 6.22
C ASP A 57 -7.20 7.45 7.42
N ARG A 58 -6.06 7.67 8.09
CA ARG A 58 -5.99 8.60 9.24
C ARG A 58 -6.24 10.05 8.87
N LEU A 59 -5.78 10.47 7.68
CA LEU A 59 -6.04 11.82 7.18
C LEU A 59 -7.50 12.00 6.81
N GLN A 60 -8.13 10.98 6.22
CA GLN A 60 -9.54 11.00 5.87
C GLN A 60 -10.43 11.06 7.11
N LYS A 61 -10.15 10.24 8.13
CA LYS A 61 -10.84 10.30 9.44
C LYS A 61 -10.70 11.65 10.14
N ARG A 62 -9.52 12.28 10.06
CA ARG A 62 -9.31 13.62 10.62
C ARG A 62 -10.12 14.70 9.90
N ARG A 63 -10.21 14.62 8.57
CA ARG A 63 -11.03 15.55 7.76
C ARG A 63 -12.52 15.38 8.04
N LEU A 64 -13.00 14.14 8.15
CA LEU A 64 -14.39 13.84 8.53
C LEU A 64 -14.74 14.43 9.90
N ARG A 65 -13.92 14.17 10.93
CA ARG A 65 -14.16 14.72 12.27
C ARG A 65 -14.07 16.24 12.34
N ALA A 66 -13.21 16.86 11.52
CA ALA A 66 -13.13 18.30 11.42
C ALA A 66 -14.40 18.90 10.77
N GLY A 67 -14.91 18.24 9.72
CA GLY A 67 -16.19 18.58 9.09
C GLY A 67 -17.37 18.45 10.05
N GLU A 68 -17.48 17.33 10.78
CA GLU A 68 -18.53 17.12 11.78
C GLU A 68 -18.49 18.19 12.89
N ARG A 69 -17.29 18.57 13.37
CA ARG A 69 -17.15 19.63 14.38
C ARG A 69 -17.55 21.01 13.87
N ALA A 70 -17.28 21.32 12.60
CA ALA A 70 -17.70 22.57 11.99
C ALA A 70 -19.23 22.59 11.82
N GLN A 71 -19.80 21.50 11.29
CA GLN A 71 -21.24 21.35 11.13
C GLN A 71 -21.99 21.44 12.47
N ARG A 72 -21.45 20.84 13.54
CA ARG A 72 -22.04 20.93 14.88
C ARG A 72 -22.07 22.36 15.42
N ARG A 73 -21.04 23.16 15.14
CA ARG A 73 -20.98 24.58 15.53
C ARG A 73 -21.98 25.41 14.73
N GLU A 74 -22.11 25.15 13.44
CA GLU A 74 -23.10 25.81 12.59
C GLU A 74 -24.53 25.47 13.03
N GLU A 75 -24.80 24.21 13.41
CA GLU A 75 -26.10 23.81 13.98
C GLU A 75 -26.40 24.46 15.34
N GLU A 76 -25.37 24.67 16.18
CA GLU A 76 -25.49 25.37 17.46
C GLU A 76 -25.81 26.86 17.27
N GLU A 77 -25.14 27.54 16.32
CA GLU A 77 -25.47 28.93 15.98
C GLU A 77 -26.83 29.07 15.28
N ARG A 78 -27.28 28.06 14.52
CA ARG A 78 -28.57 28.10 13.83
C ARG A 78 -29.78 27.91 14.73
N LYS A 79 -29.61 27.41 15.96
CA LYS A 79 -30.73 27.28 16.90
C LYS A 79 -31.01 28.64 17.53
N PRO A 80 -32.17 29.28 17.25
CA PRO A 80 -32.56 30.45 18.01
C PRO A 80 -32.81 30.05 19.47
N LEU A 81 -32.33 30.90 20.38
CA LEU A 81 -32.53 30.82 21.84
C LEU A 81 -34.01 30.68 22.21
#